data_AF-A0A1L5NM33-F1
#
_entry.id   AF-A0A1L5NM33-F1
#
_cell.length_a   1.000
_cell.length_b   1.000
_cell.length_c   1.000
_cell.angle_alpha   90.00
_cell.angle_beta   90.00
_cell.angle_gamma   90.00
#
_symmetry.space_group_name_H-M   'P 1'
#
loop_
_entity.id
_entity.type
_entity.pdbx_description
1 polymer ?
#
loop_
_entity_poly.entity_id
_entity_poly.type
_entity_poly.pdbx_seq_one_letter_code
_entity_poly.pdbx_strand_id
1 'polypeptide(L)'
;MLLDGYDVDVKLKASVIVRDESIHVDYTGTSDQVLHSINCRTNYRYAHTVYALKCLLDPETPNNEGCITPITDEAPLGSILNPQQWTAGNSRNLIGHVIPSLIFRALEGVVPNKVMGDSGGAPIWAANCVGQRDEGTQYGSVQTEKSRWSQGRGRVSAGRPHFSSPRREPAWSSRAVD
;
A
#
# COMPACT_ATOMS: atom_id res chain seq x y z
N MET A 1 -13.41 -6.19 1.16
CA MET A 1 -13.14 -5.14 2.14
C MET A 1 -13.88 -3.88 1.72
N LEU A 2 -14.37 -3.09 2.67
CA LEU A 2 -15.00 -1.78 2.42
C LEU A 2 -14.08 -0.70 3.00
N LEU A 3 -13.87 0.37 2.24
CA LEU A 3 -13.04 1.51 2.61
C LEU A 3 -13.88 2.78 2.59
N ASP A 4 -13.54 3.71 3.47
CA ASP A 4 -14.01 5.09 3.45
C ASP A 4 -13.44 5.77 2.20
N GLY A 5 -14.26 5.88 1.16
CA GLY A 5 -13.89 6.65 -0.02
C GLY A 5 -14.02 8.15 0.21
N TYR A 6 -14.07 8.92 -0.88
CA TYR A 6 -14.31 10.36 -0.80
C TYR A 6 -15.81 10.63 -0.61
N ASP A 7 -16.60 10.43 -1.65
CA ASP A 7 -18.06 10.64 -1.61
C ASP A 7 -18.84 9.34 -1.40
N VAL A 8 -18.24 8.21 -1.78
CA VAL A 8 -18.85 6.88 -1.77
C VAL A 8 -17.87 5.87 -1.23
N ASP A 9 -18.39 4.88 -0.50
CA ASP A 9 -17.56 3.78 -0.03
C ASP A 9 -16.93 3.01 -1.20
N VAL A 10 -15.68 2.61 -1.03
CA VAL A 10 -14.94 1.83 -2.01
C VAL A 10 -14.90 0.38 -1.54
N LYS A 11 -15.51 -0.52 -2.32
CA LYS A 11 -15.43 -1.95 -2.11
C LYS A 11 -14.25 -2.51 -2.89
N LEU A 12 -13.33 -3.16 -2.19
CA LEU A 12 -12.28 -3.96 -2.81
C LEU A 12 -12.55 -5.45 -2.60
N LYS A 13 -12.42 -6.25 -3.65
CA LYS A 13 -12.56 -7.70 -3.60
C LYS A 13 -11.39 -8.34 -4.33
N ALA A 14 -10.83 -9.39 -3.75
CA ALA A 14 -9.80 -10.21 -4.38
C ALA A 14 -10.14 -11.68 -4.16
N SER A 15 -9.94 -12.49 -5.20
CA SER A 15 -9.97 -13.95 -5.15
C SER A 15 -8.59 -14.45 -5.57
N VAL A 16 -7.94 -15.24 -4.72
CA VAL A 16 -6.63 -15.82 -5.03
C VAL A 16 -6.84 -17.24 -5.52
N ILE A 17 -6.41 -17.50 -6.76
CA ILE A 17 -6.56 -18.77 -7.45
C ILE A 17 -5.16 -19.35 -7.64
N VAL A 18 -4.92 -20.50 -7.01
CA VAL A 18 -3.64 -21.21 -7.12
C VAL A 18 -3.80 -22.36 -8.13
N ARG A 19 -2.91 -22.44 -9.11
CA ARG A 19 -2.89 -23.50 -10.14
C ARG A 19 -1.45 -23.93 -10.40
N ASP A 20 -1.17 -25.21 -10.23
CA ASP A 20 0.16 -25.80 -10.47
C ASP A 20 1.28 -24.93 -9.82
N GLU A 21 2.13 -24.30 -10.64
CA GLU A 21 3.24 -23.44 -10.22
C GLU A 21 2.92 -21.94 -10.32
N SER A 22 1.65 -21.56 -10.42
CA SER A 22 1.21 -20.18 -10.65
C SER A 22 0.11 -19.72 -9.68
N ILE A 23 0.07 -18.41 -9.45
CA ILE A 23 -0.95 -17.74 -8.65
C ILE A 23 -1.59 -16.64 -9.49
N HIS A 24 -2.92 -16.68 -9.60
CA HIS A 24 -3.72 -15.65 -10.25
C HIS A 24 -4.59 -14.92 -9.23
N VAL A 25 -4.59 -13.59 -9.25
CA VAL A 25 -5.42 -12.76 -8.38
C VAL A 25 -6.48 -12.04 -9.20
N ASP A 26 -7.74 -12.43 -9.00
CA ASP A 26 -8.90 -11.83 -9.66
C ASP A 26 -9.56 -10.78 -8.74
N TYR A 27 -9.62 -9.53 -9.22
CA TYR A 27 -10.22 -8.40 -8.52
C TYR A 27 -11.69 -8.13 -8.91
N THR A 28 -12.35 -9.05 -9.60
CA THR A 28 -13.75 -8.93 -10.01
C THR A 28 -14.69 -8.67 -8.82
N GLY A 29 -15.59 -7.70 -8.98
CA GLY A 29 -16.51 -7.24 -7.93
C GLY A 29 -15.95 -6.15 -7.02
N THR A 30 -14.77 -5.63 -7.35
CA THR A 30 -14.26 -4.34 -6.86
C THR A 30 -15.04 -3.18 -7.47
N SER A 31 -15.21 -2.08 -6.72
CA SER A 31 -15.92 -0.87 -7.14
C SER A 31 -15.39 -0.27 -8.45
N ASP A 32 -16.29 0.42 -9.15
CA ASP A 32 -15.96 1.24 -10.31
C ASP A 32 -14.97 2.36 -9.96
N GLN A 33 -14.29 2.87 -10.98
CA GLN A 33 -13.45 4.06 -10.88
C GLN A 33 -14.27 5.27 -10.39
N VAL A 34 -13.59 6.20 -9.73
CA VAL A 34 -14.20 7.40 -9.17
C VAL A 34 -13.64 8.66 -9.84
N LEU A 35 -14.37 9.77 -9.78
CA LEU A 35 -13.90 11.09 -10.25
C LEU A 35 -12.96 11.78 -9.25
N HIS A 36 -12.07 11.01 -8.63
CA HIS A 36 -11.08 11.44 -7.64
C HIS A 36 -9.70 10.88 -7.96
N SER A 37 -8.64 11.39 -7.33
CA SER A 37 -7.25 11.01 -7.61
C SER A 37 -6.83 9.65 -7.03
N ILE A 38 -7.75 8.86 -6.48
CA ILE A 38 -7.46 7.60 -5.79
C ILE A 38 -7.45 6.36 -6.69
N ASN A 39 -7.78 6.49 -7.98
CA ASN A 39 -7.82 5.34 -8.88
C ASN A 39 -6.42 4.72 -9.06
N CYS A 40 -6.36 3.41 -8.95
CA CYS A 40 -5.14 2.62 -8.98
C CYS A 40 -4.96 1.93 -10.33
N ARG A 41 -3.91 2.33 -11.05
CA ARG A 41 -3.56 1.74 -12.35
C ARG A 41 -2.96 0.35 -12.20
N THR A 42 -3.10 -0.45 -13.26
CA THR A 42 -2.64 -1.85 -13.34
C THR A 42 -1.23 -2.07 -12.82
N ASN A 43 -0.28 -1.21 -13.15
CA ASN A 43 1.11 -1.34 -12.69
C ASN A 43 1.25 -1.25 -11.16
N TYR A 44 0.51 -0.33 -10.53
CA TYR A 44 0.56 -0.13 -9.08
C TYR A 44 -0.19 -1.26 -8.36
N ARG A 45 -1.34 -1.68 -8.90
CA ARG A 45 -2.08 -2.86 -8.43
C ARG A 45 -1.19 -4.09 -8.46
N TYR A 46 -0.63 -4.42 -9.62
CA TYR A 46 0.22 -5.58 -9.82
C TYR A 46 1.43 -5.60 -8.89
N ALA A 47 2.11 -4.46 -8.73
CA ALA A 47 3.23 -4.34 -7.80
C ALA A 47 2.83 -4.67 -6.35
N HIS A 48 1.66 -4.22 -5.89
CA HIS A 48 1.16 -4.54 -4.55
C HIS A 48 0.66 -5.98 -4.43
N THR A 49 0.11 -6.55 -5.50
CA THR A 49 -0.24 -7.97 -5.58
C THR A 49 0.99 -8.85 -5.37
N VAL A 50 2.03 -8.61 -6.16
CA VAL A 50 3.30 -9.34 -6.12
C VAL A 50 3.98 -9.15 -4.77
N TYR A 51 4.05 -7.91 -4.28
CA TYR A 51 4.65 -7.60 -2.99
C TYR A 51 3.99 -8.41 -1.85
N ALA A 52 2.66 -8.45 -1.81
CA ALA A 52 1.93 -9.20 -0.80
C ALA A 52 2.27 -10.69 -0.84
N LEU A 53 2.16 -11.31 -2.03
CA LEU A 53 2.43 -12.73 -2.19
C LEU A 53 3.89 -13.08 -1.89
N LYS A 54 4.84 -12.25 -2.34
CA LYS A 54 6.26 -12.45 -2.05
C LYS A 54 6.53 -12.40 -0.55
N CYS A 55 6.11 -11.33 0.13
CA CYS A 55 6.33 -11.19 1.57
C CYS A 55 5.68 -12.31 2.39
N LEU A 56 4.53 -12.83 1.96
CA LEU A 56 3.82 -13.87 2.67
C LEU A 56 4.40 -15.27 2.42
N LEU A 57 4.71 -15.60 1.16
CA LEU A 57 5.03 -16.97 0.77
C LEU A 57 6.52 -17.27 0.83
N ASP A 58 7.33 -16.29 0.43
CA ASP A 58 8.78 -16.43 0.27
C ASP A 58 9.45 -15.07 0.55
N PRO A 59 9.67 -14.68 1.81
CA PRO A 59 10.31 -13.41 2.14
C PRO A 59 11.83 -13.41 1.92
N GLU A 60 12.47 -14.58 1.85
CA GLU A 60 13.93 -14.70 1.88
C GLU A 60 14.57 -14.63 0.50
N THR A 61 13.92 -15.14 -0.55
CA THR A 61 14.53 -15.07 -1.89
C THR A 61 14.61 -13.62 -2.38
N PRO A 62 15.74 -13.18 -2.96
CA PRO A 62 15.86 -11.83 -3.51
C PRO A 62 14.79 -11.51 -4.56
N ASN A 63 14.25 -10.29 -4.52
CA ASN A 63 13.23 -9.86 -5.48
C ASN A 63 13.84 -9.74 -6.90
N ASN A 64 13.42 -10.61 -7.80
CA ASN A 64 13.86 -10.65 -9.20
C ASN A 64 12.71 -11.12 -10.11
N GLU A 65 12.90 -11.03 -11.43
CA GLU A 65 11.87 -11.36 -12.42
C GLU A 65 11.35 -12.82 -12.31
N GLY A 66 12.22 -13.77 -11.93
CA GLY A 66 11.82 -15.16 -11.72
C GLY A 66 10.81 -15.33 -10.58
N CYS A 67 10.90 -14.50 -9.54
CA CYS A 67 9.97 -14.54 -8.40
C CYS A 67 8.58 -13.96 -8.73
N ILE A 68 8.50 -13.10 -9.76
CA ILE A 68 7.25 -12.40 -10.13
C ILE A 68 6.55 -13.06 -11.31
N THR A 69 7.30 -13.76 -12.18
CA THR A 69 6.79 -14.47 -13.36
C THR A 69 5.57 -15.38 -13.08
N PRO A 70 5.51 -16.18 -11.99
CA PRO A 70 4.37 -17.05 -11.74
C PRO A 70 3.12 -16.33 -11.19
N ILE A 71 3.20 -15.02 -10.95
CA ILE A 71 2.12 -14.22 -10.36
C ILE A 71 1.45 -13.41 -11.46
N THR A 72 0.13 -13.54 -11.58
CA THR A 72 -0.68 -12.75 -12.52
C THR A 72 -1.86 -12.13 -11.79
N ASP A 73 -2.38 -11.02 -12.31
CA ASP A 73 -3.58 -10.41 -11.77
C ASP A 73 -4.47 -9.76 -12.83
N GLU A 74 -5.76 -9.67 -12.54
CA GLU A 74 -6.73 -9.02 -13.40
C GLU A 74 -7.77 -8.24 -12.62
N ALA A 75 -8.27 -7.15 -13.20
CA ALA A 75 -9.40 -6.42 -12.68
C ALA A 75 -10.26 -5.90 -13.85
N PRO A 76 -11.58 -5.79 -13.68
CA PRO A 76 -12.47 -5.28 -14.72
C PRO A 76 -12.04 -3.89 -15.21
N LEU A 77 -12.00 -3.68 -16.53
CA LEU A 77 -11.74 -2.35 -17.09
C LEU A 77 -12.82 -1.37 -16.62
N GLY A 78 -12.40 -0.20 -16.16
CA GLY A 78 -13.29 0.80 -15.55
C GLY A 78 -13.45 0.64 -14.04
N SER A 79 -12.86 -0.38 -13.42
CA SER A 79 -12.81 -0.48 -11.95
C SER A 79 -11.75 0.44 -11.35
N ILE A 80 -11.84 0.71 -10.04
CA ILE A 80 -10.84 1.51 -9.32
C ILE A 80 -9.44 0.89 -9.34
N LEU A 81 -9.32 -0.42 -9.63
CA LEU A 81 -8.06 -1.16 -9.76
C LEU A 81 -7.64 -1.42 -11.24
N ASN A 82 -8.44 -1.01 -12.21
CA ASN A 82 -8.08 -0.99 -13.63
C ASN A 82 -8.88 0.12 -14.34
N PRO A 83 -8.61 1.39 -14.01
CA PRO A 83 -9.43 2.50 -14.48
C PRO A 83 -9.09 2.84 -15.94
N GLN A 84 -9.98 3.58 -16.60
CA GLN A 84 -9.81 4.07 -17.97
C GLN A 84 -8.55 4.94 -18.13
N GLN A 85 -7.97 5.02 -19.34
CA GLN A 85 -6.68 5.69 -19.60
C GLN A 85 -6.51 7.08 -18.99
N TRP A 86 -7.57 7.88 -18.96
CA TRP A 86 -7.54 9.31 -18.62
C TRP A 86 -7.99 9.62 -17.17
N THR A 87 -7.99 8.63 -16.28
CA THR A 87 -8.39 8.83 -14.87
C THR A 87 -7.28 9.38 -13.99
N ALA A 88 -7.64 10.26 -13.06
CA ALA A 88 -6.72 10.76 -12.04
C ALA A 88 -6.27 9.66 -11.07
N GLY A 89 -4.98 9.64 -10.74
CA GLY A 89 -4.36 8.63 -9.87
C GLY A 89 -3.26 9.17 -8.95
N ASN A 90 -3.19 10.49 -8.71
CA ASN A 90 -2.11 11.06 -7.88
C ASN A 90 -2.06 10.47 -6.46
N SER A 91 -3.21 10.14 -5.90
CA SER A 91 -3.40 9.60 -4.54
C SER A 91 -3.72 8.10 -4.56
N ARG A 92 -3.29 7.37 -5.60
CA ARG A 92 -3.54 5.92 -5.78
C ARG A 92 -3.07 5.06 -4.61
N ASN A 93 -2.10 5.55 -3.83
CA ASN A 93 -1.61 4.88 -2.62
C ASN A 93 -2.71 4.69 -1.58
N LEU A 94 -3.74 5.54 -1.56
CA LEU A 94 -4.89 5.39 -0.66
C LEU A 94 -5.68 4.11 -0.91
N ILE A 95 -5.66 3.59 -2.14
CA ILE A 95 -6.29 2.31 -2.50
C ILE A 95 -5.24 1.20 -2.54
N GLY A 96 -4.11 1.42 -3.21
CA GLY A 96 -3.16 0.35 -3.47
C GLY A 96 -2.41 -0.14 -2.22
N HIS A 97 -2.18 0.69 -1.20
CA HIS A 97 -1.57 0.23 0.06
C HIS A 97 -2.44 -0.78 0.82
N VAL A 98 -3.74 -0.85 0.50
CA VAL A 98 -4.69 -1.78 1.14
C VAL A 98 -4.69 -3.15 0.46
N ILE A 99 -4.18 -3.24 -0.77
CA ILE A 99 -4.16 -4.49 -1.56
C ILE A 99 -3.46 -5.64 -0.82
N PRO A 100 -2.29 -5.46 -0.17
CA PRO A 100 -1.65 -6.55 0.56
C PRO A 100 -2.53 -7.12 1.67
N SER A 101 -3.17 -6.26 2.45
CA SER A 101 -4.10 -6.65 3.52
C SER A 101 -5.33 -7.37 2.97
N LEU A 102 -5.82 -6.97 1.78
CA LEU A 102 -6.90 -7.67 1.08
C LEU A 102 -6.49 -9.10 0.66
N ILE A 103 -5.29 -9.28 0.12
CA ILE A 103 -4.75 -10.59 -0.29
C ILE A 103 -4.51 -11.48 0.94
N PHE A 104 -3.94 -10.93 2.01
CA PHE A 104 -3.72 -11.66 3.27
C PHE A 104 -5.04 -12.19 3.83
N ARG A 105 -6.10 -11.38 3.82
CA ARG A 105 -7.45 -11.83 4.21
C ARG A 105 -7.99 -12.93 3.29
N ALA A 106 -7.71 -12.87 1.98
CA ALA A 106 -8.13 -13.92 1.05
C ALA A 106 -7.40 -15.26 1.29
N LEU A 107 -6.19 -15.22 1.86
CA LEU A 107 -5.35 -16.40 2.13
C LEU A 107 -5.41 -16.89 3.58
N GLU A 108 -6.14 -16.21 4.46
CA GLU A 108 -6.24 -16.53 5.91
C GLU A 108 -6.66 -17.99 6.16
N GLY A 109 -7.62 -18.51 5.38
CA GLY A 109 -8.07 -19.91 5.49
C GLY A 109 -7.14 -20.95 4.85
N VAL A 110 -6.18 -20.52 4.02
CA VAL A 110 -5.31 -21.42 3.24
C VAL A 110 -3.94 -21.57 3.89
N VAL A 111 -3.34 -20.47 4.36
CA VAL A 111 -2.01 -20.45 5.02
C VAL A 111 -2.08 -19.72 6.37
N PRO A 112 -2.92 -20.18 7.32
CA PRO A 112 -3.22 -19.45 8.56
C PRO A 112 -1.97 -19.16 9.42
N ASN A 113 -0.95 -20.02 9.36
CA ASN A 113 0.28 -19.85 10.15
C ASN A 113 1.24 -18.80 9.56
N LYS A 114 1.02 -18.34 8.32
CA LYS A 114 1.84 -17.32 7.66
C LYS A 114 1.13 -15.96 7.59
N VAL A 115 -0.20 -15.94 7.58
CA VAL A 115 -0.97 -14.70 7.47
C VAL A 115 -0.82 -13.87 8.73
N MET A 116 -0.32 -12.64 8.58
CA MET A 116 -0.37 -11.63 9.61
C MET A 116 -1.63 -10.78 9.44
N GLY A 117 -2.24 -10.40 10.56
CA GLY A 117 -3.31 -9.41 10.57
C GLY A 117 -2.83 -8.06 10.02
N ASP A 118 -3.76 -7.30 9.44
CA ASP A 118 -3.45 -5.98 8.92
C ASP A 118 -2.89 -5.06 10.01
N SER A 119 -1.96 -4.19 9.62
CA SER A 119 -1.26 -3.28 10.51
C SER A 119 -2.13 -2.12 11.04
N GLY A 120 -3.32 -1.92 10.46
CA GLY A 120 -4.18 -0.76 10.70
C GLY A 120 -3.58 0.57 10.19
N GLY A 121 -2.42 0.52 9.53
CA GLY A 121 -1.72 1.68 8.94
C GLY A 121 -1.90 1.81 7.43
N ALA A 122 -2.72 0.96 6.81
CA ALA A 122 -3.09 1.05 5.41
C ALA A 122 -4.51 1.64 5.26
N PRO A 123 -4.73 2.63 4.39
CA PRO A 123 -3.70 3.36 3.66
C PRO A 123 -2.86 4.27 4.57
N ILE A 124 -1.65 4.60 4.10
CA ILE A 124 -0.85 5.64 4.75
C ILE A 124 -1.50 6.99 4.40
N TRP A 125 -2.10 7.60 5.41
CA TRP A 125 -2.68 8.93 5.31
C TRP A 125 -1.58 9.99 5.30
N ALA A 126 -1.76 10.99 4.45
CA ALA A 126 -0.79 12.05 4.28
C ALA A 126 -1.46 13.42 4.14
N ALA A 127 -0.95 14.39 4.89
CA ALA A 127 -1.26 15.80 4.73
C ALA A 127 -0.23 16.45 3.81
N ASN A 128 -0.70 17.09 2.74
CA ASN A 128 0.14 17.92 1.89
C ASN A 128 0.15 19.34 2.46
N CYS A 129 1.31 19.81 2.92
CA CYS A 129 1.50 21.16 3.42
C CYS A 129 2.29 21.96 2.38
N VAL A 130 1.70 23.04 1.89
CA VAL A 130 2.35 23.98 0.97
C VAL A 130 2.32 25.38 1.58
N GLY A 131 3.38 26.14 1.38
CA GLY A 131 3.45 27.49 1.92
C GLY A 131 4.71 28.24 1.53
N GLN A 132 4.92 29.36 2.19
CA GLN A 132 6.10 30.22 2.05
C GLN A 132 6.75 30.36 3.41
N ARG A 133 8.09 30.29 3.45
CA ARG A 133 8.89 30.58 4.64
C ARG A 133 8.97 32.09 4.85
N ASP A 134 9.32 32.52 6.05
CA ASP A 134 9.47 33.94 6.38
C ASP A 134 10.49 34.66 5.47
N GLU A 135 11.52 33.94 5.01
CA GLU A 135 12.53 34.42 4.06
C GLU A 135 12.04 34.51 2.61
N GLY A 136 10.77 34.21 2.33
CA GLY A 136 10.15 34.30 1.01
C GLY A 136 10.26 33.04 0.14
N THR A 137 11.02 32.02 0.55
CA THR A 137 11.16 30.77 -0.22
C THR A 137 9.93 29.88 -0.10
N GLN A 138 9.46 29.30 -1.21
CA GLN A 138 8.35 28.35 -1.22
C GLN A 138 8.75 26.98 -0.65
N TYR A 139 7.80 26.28 -0.03
CA TYR A 139 7.98 24.89 0.36
C TYR A 139 6.72 24.05 0.06
N GLY A 140 6.95 22.76 -0.15
CA GLY A 140 5.92 21.72 -0.15
C GLY A 140 6.44 20.52 0.64
N SER A 141 5.63 19.98 1.54
CA SER A 141 5.96 18.78 2.31
C SER A 141 4.77 17.84 2.39
N VAL A 142 5.06 16.54 2.45
CA VAL A 142 4.08 15.49 2.65
C VAL A 142 4.31 14.91 4.03
N GLN A 143 3.42 15.21 4.96
CA GLN A 143 3.48 14.66 6.31
C GLN A 143 2.67 13.38 6.34
N THR A 144 3.33 12.25 6.61
CA THR A 144 2.67 10.95 6.73
C THR A 144 2.38 10.66 8.19
N GLU A 145 1.15 10.27 8.48
CA GLU A 145 0.77 9.81 9.81
C GLU A 145 0.97 8.29 9.90
N LYS A 146 1.66 7.85 10.95
CA LYS A 146 1.84 6.41 11.23
C LYS A 146 0.77 5.95 12.21
N SER A 147 -0.25 5.25 11.73
CA SER A 147 -1.19 4.55 12.60
C SER A 147 -0.47 3.45 13.39
N ARG A 148 -0.60 3.44 14.73
CA ARG A 148 0.11 2.53 15.65
C ARG A 148 -0.67 1.25 15.98
N TRP A 149 -1.73 0.94 15.24
CA TRP A 149 -2.77 0.02 15.69
C TRP A 149 -2.72 -1.33 14.99
N SER A 150 -1.82 -2.20 15.44
CA SER A 150 -1.97 -3.65 15.22
C SER A 150 -1.61 -4.43 16.48
N GLN A 151 -2.56 -5.23 16.97
CA GLN A 151 -2.36 -6.30 17.94
C GLN A 151 -2.47 -7.64 17.19
N GLY A 152 -1.34 -8.26 16.89
CA GLY A 152 -1.27 -9.66 16.49
C GLY A 152 -1.22 -10.58 17.72
N ARG A 153 -1.85 -11.76 17.67
CA ARG A 153 -1.79 -12.81 18.71
C ARG A 153 -0.46 -13.59 18.71
N GLY A 154 0.66 -12.90 18.61
CA GLY A 154 2.00 -13.48 18.64
C GLY A 154 2.87 -12.72 19.65
N ARG A 155 3.79 -13.42 20.32
CA ARG A 155 4.75 -12.81 21.25
C ARG A 155 5.43 -11.62 20.58
N VAL A 156 5.26 -10.44 21.14
CA VAL A 156 5.92 -9.21 20.71
C VAL A 156 7.43 -9.39 20.93
N SER A 157 8.18 -9.68 19.86
CA SER A 157 9.61 -9.34 19.88
C SER A 157 9.72 -7.85 19.60
N ALA A 158 10.20 -7.08 20.56
CA ALA A 158 10.59 -5.69 20.36
C ALA A 158 11.82 -5.63 19.43
N GLY A 159 11.60 -5.86 18.13
CA GLY A 159 12.60 -5.68 17.10
C GLY A 159 12.72 -4.21 16.75
N ARG A 160 13.91 -3.64 16.93
CA ARG A 160 14.24 -2.30 16.43
C ARG A 160 14.05 -2.28 14.90
N PRO A 161 13.39 -1.28 14.31
CA PRO A 161 13.36 -1.16 12.87
C PRO A 161 14.75 -0.74 12.38
N HIS A 162 15.44 -1.67 11.75
CA HIS A 162 16.65 -1.40 10.98
C HIS A 162 16.22 -0.88 9.62
N PHE A 163 16.14 0.45 9.48
CA PHE A 163 16.13 1.11 8.18
C PHE A 163 17.35 2.03 8.16
N SER A 164 18.41 1.58 7.50
CA SER A 164 19.66 2.32 7.36
C SER A 164 19.49 3.43 6.33
N SER A 165 19.22 4.64 6.80
CA SER A 165 19.76 5.86 6.22
C SER A 165 19.97 6.90 7.34
N PRO A 166 21.22 7.28 7.67
CA PRO A 166 21.48 8.25 8.72
C PRO A 166 21.47 9.64 8.10
N ARG A 167 20.36 10.35 8.24
CA ARG A 167 20.38 11.81 8.43
C ARG A 167 19.05 12.24 9.07
N ARG A 168 19.01 12.16 10.39
CA ARG A 168 18.14 13.03 11.17
C ARG A 168 18.80 14.39 11.14
N GLU A 169 18.26 15.35 10.40
CA GLU A 169 18.58 16.74 10.69
C GLU A 169 17.89 17.10 12.01
N PRO A 170 18.63 17.57 13.03
CA PRO A 170 18.00 18.11 14.22
C PRO A 170 17.36 19.45 13.86
N ALA A 171 16.07 19.58 14.20
CA ALA A 171 15.47 20.89 14.39
C ALA A 171 16.31 21.67 15.44
N TRP A 172 16.40 22.98 15.24
CA TRP A 172 16.98 23.99 16.15
C TRP A 172 18.51 24.17 16.13
N SER A 173 18.99 25.20 15.42
CA SER A 173 20.10 26.03 15.90
C SER A 173 19.91 27.48 15.50
N SER A 174 19.32 28.27 16.40
CA SER A 174 19.43 29.73 16.40
C SER A 174 20.56 30.17 17.33
N ARG A 175 21.33 31.19 16.89
CA ARG A 175 22.35 32.00 17.62
C ARG A 175 23.75 31.36 17.71
N ALA A 176 24.88 32.07 17.59
CA ALA A 176 25.19 33.50 17.55
C ALA A 176 26.55 33.72 16.86
N VAL A 177 26.68 34.89 16.21
CA VAL A 177 27.83 35.85 16.23
C VAL A 177 29.19 35.31 16.73
N ASP A 178 30.18 35.22 15.84
CA ASP A 178 31.34 36.12 15.68
C ASP A 178 32.05 35.81 14.34
#